data_AF-A0A6P7FWQ1-F1
#
_entry.id   AF-A0A6P7FWQ1-F1
#
_cell.length_a   1.000
_cell.length_b   1.000
_cell.length_c   1.000
_cell.angle_alpha   90.00
_cell.angle_beta   90.00
_cell.angle_gamma   90.00
#
_symmetry.space_group_name_H-M   'P 1'
#
loop_
_entity.id
_entity.type
_entity.pdbx_description
1 polymer ?
#
loop_
_entity_poly.entity_id
_entity_poly.type
_entity_poly.pdbx_seq_one_letter_code
_entity_poly.pdbx_strand_id
1 'polypeptide(L)'
;MNNHNIKILNFSNLDAVTYPIIKIIGRVQYSASLSCQNQKDKNVYLSQNNNNTVLISTSLINDKFKFLVELTQGKNQINIKYCCENVSTVLEYFPVLSETAVIPLYVICEDHDGCFQAPPWENNTIESACKRINLGLRLLQCVAAEKLYEHGLGRKTFFLSGECQVFRSQISCLEARNMTQMQLWENIGREIMKSSLGSENKKYLAFLSCTKYYGEKYKEGVTNTHEDLMEITKGYVALGGGGLALFGTACLYTWPEYFEEIILRFEDNNLVDRTQFLDDSCYRGTLGACFSTTLGSVLHELFHTFDLGHTEEGIMGRGFDNIYKVFTNFDVPNQTIEAGFETQRAFQDKIEFKEEFEPDSLLERLKNENKKKEFTVIKKFEEIDDTVLGRSCAVILCYHRWFNQTVSKQSSLLTFDPFNKLIKSTAGVRVVEIRSVEKELVLHSWVFDGRILKFSFQIPQDILKGTNSSSCIVFVEDTIGCILKEEFSV
;
A
#
# COMPACT_ATOMS: atom_id res chain seq x y z
N MET A 1 44.57 7.81 9.01
CA MET A 1 43.96 8.06 7.69
C MET A 1 42.48 7.76 7.86
N ASN A 2 41.62 8.77 7.77
CA ASN A 2 40.19 8.55 7.93
C ASN A 2 39.61 8.30 6.53
N ASN A 3 38.92 7.17 6.34
CA ASN A 3 38.19 6.86 5.11
C ASN A 3 36.69 7.10 5.31
N HIS A 4 35.91 7.18 4.22
CA HIS A 4 34.45 7.25 4.33
C HIS A 4 33.92 6.05 5.13
N ASN A 5 32.78 6.21 5.81
CA ASN A 5 32.16 5.11 6.54
C ASN A 5 30.74 4.89 6.02
N ILE A 6 30.53 3.75 5.36
CA ILE A 6 29.22 3.32 4.85
C ILE A 6 28.53 2.51 5.93
N LYS A 7 27.30 2.90 6.30
CA LYS A 7 26.48 2.19 7.29
C LYS A 7 25.12 1.83 6.69
N ILE A 8 24.79 0.55 6.70
CA ILE A 8 23.41 0.08 6.48
C ILE A 8 22.62 0.34 7.77
N LEU A 9 21.44 0.92 7.66
CA LEU A 9 20.67 1.42 8.79
C LEU A 9 19.51 0.50 9.19
N ASN A 10 18.88 -0.15 8.22
CA ASN A 10 17.63 -0.88 8.44
C ASN A 10 17.79 -2.41 8.41
N PHE A 11 19.00 -2.93 8.14
CA PHE A 11 19.32 -4.35 8.18
C PHE A 11 20.67 -4.61 8.85
N SER A 12 20.75 -5.71 9.59
CA SER A 12 21.95 -6.29 10.15
C SER A 12 22.40 -7.51 9.35
N ASN A 13 23.65 -7.94 9.55
CA ASN A 13 24.16 -9.14 8.90
C ASN A 13 23.41 -10.39 9.39
N LEU A 14 23.02 -11.25 8.45
CA LEU A 14 22.19 -12.44 8.64
C LEU A 14 20.74 -12.15 9.07
N ASP A 15 20.25 -10.92 8.88
CA ASP A 15 18.81 -10.66 8.99
C ASP A 15 18.06 -11.48 7.94
N ALA A 16 16.88 -11.95 8.34
CA ALA A 16 16.01 -12.77 7.53
C ALA A 16 14.70 -12.07 7.20
N VAL A 17 14.20 -12.27 5.98
CA VAL A 17 12.91 -11.78 5.50
C VAL A 17 12.11 -12.90 4.84
N THR A 18 10.79 -12.72 4.80
CA THR A 18 9.85 -13.69 4.22
C THR A 18 9.26 -13.24 2.89
N TYR A 19 9.82 -12.18 2.30
CA TYR A 19 9.35 -11.54 1.08
C TYR A 19 10.55 -11.18 0.18
N PRO A 20 10.38 -11.20 -1.15
CA PRO A 20 11.51 -11.20 -2.08
C PRO A 20 12.08 -9.81 -2.36
N ILE A 21 11.27 -8.74 -2.36
CA ILE A 21 11.74 -7.38 -2.66
C ILE A 21 11.93 -6.60 -1.37
N ILE A 22 13.13 -6.09 -1.14
CA ILE A 22 13.47 -5.33 0.06
C ILE A 22 13.96 -3.92 -0.28
N LYS A 23 13.76 -3.00 0.67
CA LYS A 23 14.32 -1.65 0.66
C LYS A 23 15.55 -1.62 1.56
N ILE A 24 16.73 -1.32 1.05
CA ILE A 24 17.94 -1.11 1.85
C ILE A 24 18.18 0.39 1.99
N ILE A 25 18.30 0.86 3.23
CA ILE A 25 18.62 2.24 3.56
C ILE A 25 19.98 2.28 4.24
N GLY A 26 20.81 3.24 3.86
CA GLY A 26 22.07 3.48 4.54
C GLY A 26 22.49 4.94 4.52
N ARG A 27 23.63 5.20 5.16
CA ARG A 27 24.28 6.52 5.21
C ARG A 27 25.77 6.42 4.95
N VAL A 28 26.33 7.47 4.40
CA VAL A 28 27.77 7.66 4.22
C VAL A 28 28.23 8.77 5.15
N GLN A 29 29.09 8.46 6.11
CA GLN A 29 29.76 9.48 6.92
C GLN A 29 31.08 9.86 6.25
N TYR A 30 31.20 11.12 5.85
CA TYR A 30 32.43 11.60 5.22
C TYR A 30 33.56 11.73 6.23
N SER A 31 34.75 11.41 5.76
CA SER A 31 35.95 11.84 6.42
C SER A 31 36.90 12.45 5.38
N ALA A 32 37.75 13.37 5.85
CA ALA A 32 38.71 14.06 5.00
C ALA A 32 39.85 13.09 4.63
N SER A 33 39.60 12.24 3.65
CA SER A 33 40.63 11.39 3.04
C SER A 33 41.34 12.14 1.92
N LEU A 34 42.69 12.12 1.94
CA LEU A 34 43.53 12.57 0.82
C LEU A 34 43.51 11.60 -0.39
N SER A 35 43.03 10.36 -0.23
CA SER A 35 42.99 9.33 -1.28
C SER A 35 41.65 9.22 -2.02
N CYS A 36 40.55 9.75 -1.47
CA CYS A 36 39.25 9.88 -2.15
C CYS A 36 39.07 11.29 -2.73
N GLN A 37 39.79 11.61 -3.80
CA GLN A 37 39.78 12.95 -4.40
C GLN A 37 38.60 13.21 -5.36
N ASN A 38 37.78 12.20 -5.67
CA ASN A 38 36.59 12.38 -6.50
C ASN A 38 35.32 12.61 -5.66
N GLN A 39 35.26 13.75 -4.96
CA GLN A 39 34.04 14.25 -4.32
C GLN A 39 32.89 14.54 -5.30
N LYS A 40 33.13 14.43 -6.62
CA LYS A 40 32.12 14.67 -7.66
C LYS A 40 31.16 13.50 -7.85
N ASP A 41 31.58 12.27 -7.55
CA ASP A 41 30.70 11.11 -7.69
C ASP A 41 29.88 10.93 -6.40
N LYS A 42 28.61 11.34 -6.47
CA LYS A 42 27.64 11.15 -5.39
C LYS A 42 26.91 9.81 -5.50
N ASN A 43 27.30 8.94 -6.41
CA ASN A 43 26.64 7.65 -6.58
C ASN A 43 27.18 6.60 -5.61
N VAL A 44 26.26 5.82 -5.07
CA VAL A 44 26.52 4.57 -4.36
C VAL A 44 26.18 3.44 -5.30
N TYR A 45 26.98 2.37 -5.26
CA TYR A 45 26.80 1.20 -6.11
C TYR A 45 26.50 -0.03 -5.26
N LEU A 46 25.56 -0.86 -5.70
CA LEU A 46 25.21 -2.14 -5.09
C LEU A 46 25.48 -3.26 -6.09
N SER A 47 26.07 -4.35 -5.60
CA SER A 47 26.23 -5.62 -6.33
C SER A 47 25.79 -6.79 -5.45
N GLN A 48 25.23 -7.83 -6.08
CA GLN A 48 24.68 -9.00 -5.41
C GLN A 48 25.43 -10.28 -5.81
N ASN A 49 25.65 -11.18 -4.85
CA ASN A 49 26.20 -12.54 -5.04
C ASN A 49 27.54 -12.58 -5.82
N ASN A 50 28.40 -11.57 -5.63
CA ASN A 50 29.68 -11.40 -6.32
C ASN A 50 29.58 -11.29 -7.85
N ASN A 51 28.38 -11.00 -8.36
CA ASN A 51 28.18 -10.74 -9.78
C ASN A 51 28.51 -9.26 -10.05
N ASN A 52 29.78 -8.98 -10.36
CA ASN A 52 30.27 -7.62 -10.61
C ASN A 52 29.66 -6.95 -11.87
N THR A 53 28.82 -7.67 -12.62
CA THR A 53 28.20 -7.23 -13.87
C THR A 53 26.88 -6.47 -13.67
N VAL A 54 26.14 -6.73 -12.59
CA VAL A 54 24.90 -6.02 -12.27
C VAL A 54 25.16 -5.03 -11.14
N LEU A 55 25.47 -3.79 -11.54
CA LEU A 55 25.66 -2.66 -10.63
C LEU A 55 24.37 -1.83 -10.63
N ILE A 56 23.61 -1.89 -9.54
CA ILE A 56 22.53 -0.94 -9.28
C ILE A 56 23.18 0.31 -8.69
N SER A 57 22.89 1.49 -9.24
CA SER A 57 23.41 2.75 -8.71
C SER A 57 22.28 3.63 -8.17
N THR A 58 22.56 4.34 -7.09
CA THR A 58 21.67 5.37 -6.54
C THR A 58 22.47 6.61 -6.12
N SER A 59 21.82 7.77 -6.07
CA SER A 59 22.45 9.01 -5.65
C SER A 59 22.37 9.22 -4.13
N LEU A 60 23.41 9.81 -3.54
CA LEU A 60 23.38 10.28 -2.15
C LEU A 60 22.54 11.55 -2.03
N ILE A 61 21.57 11.51 -1.12
CA ILE A 61 20.74 12.66 -0.73
C ILE A 61 20.81 12.81 0.78
N ASN A 62 21.27 13.97 1.26
CA ASN A 62 21.52 14.23 2.68
C ASN A 62 22.33 13.10 3.35
N ASP A 63 23.38 12.67 2.66
CA ASP A 63 24.30 11.62 3.09
C ASP A 63 23.66 10.23 3.24
N LYS A 64 22.41 10.07 2.79
CA LYS A 64 21.68 8.81 2.78
C LYS A 64 21.55 8.26 1.37
N PHE A 65 21.44 6.95 1.27
CA PHE A 65 21.14 6.23 0.05
C PHE A 65 20.02 5.22 0.28
N LYS A 66 19.30 4.90 -0.78
CA LYS A 66 18.23 3.92 -0.79
C LYS A 66 18.40 3.01 -2.00
N PHE A 67 18.30 1.71 -1.79
CA PHE A 67 18.25 0.70 -2.86
C PHE A 67 17.00 -0.14 -2.72
N LEU A 68 16.43 -0.50 -3.87
CA LEU A 68 15.48 -1.60 -3.99
C LEU A 68 16.24 -2.84 -4.46
N VAL A 69 16.02 -3.98 -3.83
CA VAL A 69 16.76 -5.22 -4.12
C VAL A 69 15.80 -6.40 -4.18
N GLU A 70 15.91 -7.22 -5.23
CA GLU A 70 15.23 -8.51 -5.32
C GLU A 70 16.16 -9.63 -4.81
N LEU A 71 15.68 -10.36 -3.80
CA LEU A 71 16.39 -11.45 -3.17
C LEU A 71 16.04 -12.79 -3.83
N THR A 72 17.03 -13.64 -4.03
CA THR A 72 16.81 -15.05 -4.38
C THR A 72 16.62 -15.87 -3.12
N GLN A 73 15.86 -16.96 -3.18
CA GLN A 73 15.68 -17.82 -2.02
C GLN A 73 17.03 -18.32 -1.46
N GLY A 74 17.19 -18.26 -0.13
CA GLY A 74 18.43 -18.55 0.57
C GLY A 74 19.24 -17.29 0.89
N LYS A 75 20.56 -17.44 0.92
CA LYS A 75 21.50 -16.37 1.30
C LYS A 75 21.81 -15.47 0.11
N ASN A 76 21.70 -14.17 0.32
CA ASN A 76 22.01 -13.12 -0.65
C ASN A 76 23.15 -12.27 -0.08
N GLN A 77 24.30 -12.27 -0.76
CA GLN A 77 25.41 -11.39 -0.40
C GLN A 77 25.22 -10.05 -1.09
N ILE A 78 25.13 -8.98 -0.32
CA ILE A 78 24.94 -7.61 -0.80
C ILE A 78 26.20 -6.82 -0.49
N ASN A 79 26.85 -6.29 -1.52
CA ASN A 79 28.04 -5.46 -1.40
C ASN A 79 27.70 -4.04 -1.87
N ILE A 80 27.89 -3.06 -0.99
CA ILE A 80 27.65 -1.64 -1.24
C ILE A 80 28.99 -0.92 -1.30
N LYS A 81 29.23 -0.15 -2.36
CA LYS A 81 30.46 0.57 -2.61
C LYS A 81 30.19 2.06 -2.76
N TYR A 82 31.02 2.87 -2.12
CA TYR A 82 31.07 4.32 -2.30
C TYR A 82 32.53 4.79 -2.30
N CYS A 83 32.96 5.47 -3.37
CA CYS A 83 34.36 5.85 -3.60
C CYS A 83 35.33 4.65 -3.41
N CYS A 84 36.25 4.73 -2.44
CA CYS A 84 37.22 3.68 -2.13
C CYS A 84 36.75 2.68 -1.06
N GLU A 85 35.54 2.85 -0.53
CA GLU A 85 35.04 2.06 0.60
C GLU A 85 33.97 1.07 0.17
N ASN A 86 33.92 -0.06 0.87
CA ASN A 86 32.90 -1.08 0.69
C ASN A 86 32.35 -1.55 2.03
N VAL A 87 31.10 -1.98 2.02
CA VAL A 87 30.48 -2.72 3.12
C VAL A 87 29.70 -3.89 2.53
N SER A 88 29.83 -5.06 3.14
CA SER A 88 29.11 -6.26 2.75
C SER A 88 28.18 -6.71 3.87
N THR A 89 26.98 -7.13 3.51
CA THR A 89 26.06 -7.82 4.41
C THR A 89 25.49 -9.06 3.72
N VAL A 90 25.10 -10.06 4.50
CA VAL A 90 24.36 -11.22 4.00
C VAL A 90 22.94 -11.15 4.52
N LEU A 91 21.95 -11.24 3.64
CA LEU A 91 20.54 -11.33 4.01
C LEU A 91 19.97 -12.68 3.59
N GLU A 92 19.04 -13.22 4.37
CA GLU A 92 18.40 -14.49 4.07
C GLU A 92 16.94 -14.28 3.68
N TYR A 93 16.53 -14.85 2.54
CA TYR A 93 15.14 -14.88 2.12
C TYR A 93 14.62 -16.30 2.13
N PHE A 94 13.56 -16.55 2.90
CA PHE A 94 12.81 -17.80 2.84
C PHE A 94 11.31 -17.52 2.81
N PRO A 95 10.58 -17.96 1.76
CA PRO A 95 9.14 -17.82 1.75
C PRO A 95 8.53 -18.67 2.86
N VAL A 96 7.66 -18.07 3.66
CA VAL A 96 6.91 -18.76 4.71
C VAL A 96 5.60 -19.23 4.13
N LEU A 97 5.42 -20.56 4.05
CA LEU A 97 4.13 -21.14 3.70
C LEU A 97 3.11 -20.89 4.81
N SER A 98 1.90 -20.51 4.43
CA SER A 98 0.77 -20.35 5.34
C SER A 98 -0.51 -20.93 4.74
N GLU A 99 -1.37 -21.47 5.61
CA GLU A 99 -2.72 -21.89 5.23
C GLU A 99 -3.50 -20.69 4.69
N THR A 100 -3.35 -19.54 5.35
CA THR A 100 -3.91 -18.27 4.92
C THR A 100 -3.03 -17.59 3.88
N ALA A 101 -3.60 -17.20 2.74
CA ALA A 101 -2.82 -16.55 1.68
C ALA A 101 -3.63 -15.57 0.85
N VAL A 102 -2.92 -14.71 0.12
CA VAL A 102 -3.45 -13.88 -0.96
C VAL A 102 -3.22 -14.57 -2.30
N ILE A 103 -4.24 -14.61 -3.15
CA ILE A 103 -4.18 -15.17 -4.51
C ILE A 103 -4.38 -14.03 -5.52
N PRO A 104 -3.35 -13.70 -6.32
CA PRO A 104 -3.51 -12.77 -7.43
C PRO A 104 -4.28 -13.41 -8.59
N LEU A 105 -5.27 -12.69 -9.12
CA LEU A 105 -6.10 -13.13 -10.23
C LEU A 105 -6.15 -12.08 -11.35
N TYR A 106 -6.09 -12.54 -12.59
CA TYR A 106 -6.42 -11.75 -13.77
C TYR A 106 -7.73 -12.25 -14.35
N VAL A 107 -8.79 -11.45 -14.21
CA VAL A 107 -10.17 -11.83 -14.54
C VAL A 107 -10.46 -11.47 -15.98
N ILE A 108 -10.76 -12.48 -16.79
CA ILE A 108 -11.12 -12.33 -18.20
C ILE A 108 -12.60 -12.67 -18.37
N CYS A 109 -13.39 -11.69 -18.83
CA CYS A 109 -14.81 -11.88 -19.18
C CYS A 109 -14.97 -12.82 -20.39
N GLU A 110 -16.14 -13.43 -20.53
CA GLU A 110 -16.41 -14.53 -21.48
C GLU A 110 -15.98 -14.20 -22.93
N ASP A 111 -16.27 -12.99 -23.39
CA ASP A 111 -16.05 -12.48 -24.74
C ASP A 111 -14.85 -11.52 -24.86
N HIS A 112 -13.98 -11.44 -23.84
CA HIS A 112 -12.78 -10.61 -23.87
C HIS A 112 -11.56 -11.38 -24.41
N ASP A 113 -10.71 -10.71 -25.19
CA ASP A 113 -9.44 -11.27 -25.69
C ASP A 113 -8.36 -11.40 -24.59
N GLY A 114 -8.59 -10.73 -23.45
CA GLY A 114 -7.67 -10.73 -22.31
C GLY A 114 -6.58 -9.66 -22.38
N CYS A 115 -6.59 -8.79 -23.40
CA CYS A 115 -5.62 -7.71 -23.52
C CYS A 115 -6.11 -6.46 -22.79
N PHE A 116 -5.35 -5.92 -21.84
CA PHE A 116 -5.73 -4.65 -21.19
C PHE A 116 -5.47 -3.45 -22.12
N GLN A 117 -6.11 -2.31 -21.83
CA GLN A 117 -5.88 -1.09 -22.60
C GLN A 117 -4.47 -0.54 -22.38
N ALA A 118 -3.71 -0.36 -23.45
CA ALA A 118 -2.36 0.18 -23.40
C ALA A 118 -1.99 0.89 -24.73
N PRO A 119 -0.93 1.72 -24.74
CA PRO A 119 -0.34 2.24 -25.97
C PRO A 119 0.20 1.13 -26.90
N PRO A 120 0.34 1.38 -28.22
CA PRO A 120 0.79 0.36 -29.18
C PRO A 120 2.18 -0.22 -28.92
N TRP A 121 3.04 0.52 -28.20
CA TRP A 121 4.40 0.10 -27.85
C TRP A 121 4.49 -0.63 -26.50
N GLU A 122 3.39 -0.71 -25.75
CA GLU A 122 3.36 -1.33 -24.44
C GLU A 122 2.77 -2.74 -24.54
N ASN A 123 3.43 -3.73 -23.95
CA ASN A 123 2.95 -5.11 -23.94
C ASN A 123 1.70 -5.24 -23.08
N ASN A 124 0.56 -5.57 -23.69
CA ASN A 124 -0.73 -5.64 -23.02
C ASN A 124 -1.36 -7.03 -22.97
N THR A 125 -0.56 -8.06 -23.25
CA THR A 125 -0.99 -9.47 -23.23
C THR A 125 -1.41 -9.93 -21.82
N ILE A 126 -2.09 -11.07 -21.76
CA ILE A 126 -2.46 -11.76 -20.51
C ILE A 126 -1.22 -12.04 -19.66
N GLU A 127 -0.13 -12.48 -20.30
CA GLU A 127 1.14 -12.77 -19.64
C GLU A 127 1.77 -11.51 -19.04
N SER A 128 1.74 -10.39 -19.78
CA SER A 128 2.20 -9.08 -19.28
C SER A 128 1.40 -8.63 -18.07
N ALA A 129 0.07 -8.77 -18.13
CA ALA A 129 -0.80 -8.41 -17.02
C ALA A 129 -0.43 -9.20 -15.76
N CYS A 130 -0.27 -10.51 -15.88
CA CYS A 130 0.10 -11.38 -14.77
C CYS A 130 1.47 -11.00 -14.17
N LYS A 131 2.48 -10.71 -15.01
CA LYS A 131 3.80 -10.26 -14.54
C LYS A 131 3.74 -8.95 -13.75
N ARG A 132 3.03 -7.95 -14.28
CA ARG A 132 2.84 -6.63 -13.63
C ARG A 132 2.13 -6.77 -12.30
N ILE A 133 1.07 -7.58 -12.26
CA ILE A 133 0.34 -7.90 -11.03
C ILE A 133 1.29 -8.56 -10.01
N ASN A 134 2.03 -9.59 -10.40
CA ASN A 134 2.96 -10.29 -9.49
C ASN A 134 4.02 -9.35 -8.94
N LEU A 135 4.63 -8.54 -9.79
CA LEU A 135 5.63 -7.58 -9.36
C LEU A 135 5.05 -6.52 -8.43
N GLY A 136 3.86 -6.00 -8.75
CA GLY A 136 3.11 -5.09 -7.89
C GLY A 136 2.84 -5.69 -6.50
N LEU A 137 2.35 -6.93 -6.41
CA LEU A 137 2.11 -7.57 -5.11
C LEU A 137 3.40 -7.78 -4.31
N ARG A 138 4.54 -8.09 -4.94
CA ARG A 138 5.85 -8.17 -4.26
C ARG A 138 6.31 -6.81 -3.74
N LEU A 139 6.01 -5.72 -4.45
CA LEU A 139 6.22 -4.35 -3.95
C LEU A 139 5.32 -4.04 -2.75
N LEU A 140 4.05 -4.43 -2.81
CA LEU A 140 3.11 -4.25 -1.69
C LEU A 140 3.53 -5.06 -0.45
N GLN A 141 4.11 -6.25 -0.63
CA GLN A 141 4.69 -7.01 0.47
C GLN A 141 5.80 -6.24 1.17
N CYS A 142 6.68 -5.58 0.40
CA CYS A 142 7.74 -4.72 0.91
C CYS A 142 7.17 -3.54 1.71
N VAL A 143 6.17 -2.84 1.17
CA VAL A 143 5.52 -1.70 1.84
C VAL A 143 4.91 -2.14 3.16
N ALA A 144 4.11 -3.21 3.17
CA ALA A 144 3.50 -3.71 4.40
C ALA A 144 4.57 -4.06 5.46
N ALA A 145 5.63 -4.77 5.07
CA ALA A 145 6.71 -5.14 6.00
C ALA A 145 7.46 -3.93 6.58
N GLU A 146 7.79 -2.93 5.75
CA GLU A 146 8.48 -1.73 6.21
C GLU A 146 7.57 -0.87 7.10
N LYS A 147 6.28 -0.75 6.79
CA LYS A 147 5.33 -0.01 7.64
C LYS A 147 5.12 -0.68 9.00
N LEU A 148 5.11 -2.01 9.09
CA LEU A 148 5.10 -2.70 10.39
C LEU A 148 6.44 -2.50 11.14
N TYR A 149 7.57 -2.50 10.42
CA TYR A 149 8.89 -2.30 11.02
C TYR A 149 9.08 -0.89 11.60
N GLU A 150 8.63 0.15 10.91
CA GLU A 150 8.63 1.54 11.39
C GLU A 150 7.88 1.68 12.73
N HIS A 151 6.86 0.84 12.92
CA HIS A 151 6.06 0.72 14.14
C HIS A 151 6.70 -0.16 15.23
N GLY A 152 7.88 -0.73 14.98
CA GLY A 152 8.57 -1.64 15.90
C GLY A 152 7.90 -3.01 16.05
N LEU A 153 7.07 -3.42 15.09
CA LEU A 153 6.30 -4.68 15.09
C LEU A 153 7.01 -5.80 14.31
N GLY A 154 8.23 -5.54 13.86
CA GLY A 154 9.00 -6.44 12.99
C GLY A 154 8.57 -6.34 11.52
N ARG A 155 9.28 -7.07 10.65
CA ARG A 155 9.03 -7.11 9.21
C ARG A 155 8.10 -8.26 8.86
N LYS A 156 6.79 -8.01 8.95
CA LYS A 156 5.76 -9.00 8.64
C LYS A 156 4.93 -8.54 7.46
N THR A 157 4.52 -9.50 6.64
CA THR A 157 3.68 -9.24 5.48
C THR A 157 2.80 -10.45 5.19
N PHE A 158 1.80 -10.27 4.33
CA PHE A 158 0.92 -11.34 3.91
C PHE A 158 1.64 -12.35 3.00
N PHE A 159 1.23 -13.61 3.04
CA PHE A 159 1.77 -14.65 2.16
C PHE A 159 1.08 -14.65 0.80
N LEU A 160 1.87 -14.74 -0.29
CA LEU A 160 1.39 -14.90 -1.67
C LEU A 160 1.36 -16.38 -2.05
N SER A 161 0.18 -16.88 -2.42
CA SER A 161 0.02 -18.27 -2.86
C SER A 161 0.21 -18.39 -4.37
N GLY A 162 1.49 -18.41 -4.79
CA GLY A 162 1.88 -18.57 -6.19
C GLY A 162 1.78 -17.28 -6.99
N GLU A 163 1.98 -17.43 -8.30
CA GLU A 163 1.90 -16.34 -9.29
C GLU A 163 0.45 -16.09 -9.72
N CYS A 164 0.20 -14.94 -10.35
CA CYS A 164 -1.10 -14.52 -10.88
C CYS A 164 -1.71 -15.59 -11.80
N GLN A 165 -2.98 -15.91 -11.53
CA GLN A 165 -3.72 -16.93 -12.25
C GLN A 165 -4.82 -16.27 -13.10
N VAL A 166 -5.00 -16.77 -14.31
CA VAL A 166 -6.12 -16.35 -15.16
C VAL A 166 -7.41 -16.96 -14.61
N PHE A 167 -8.38 -16.11 -14.30
CA PHE A 167 -9.73 -16.50 -13.91
C PHE A 167 -10.70 -16.12 -15.03
N ARG A 168 -11.39 -17.11 -15.60
CA ARG A 168 -12.38 -16.86 -16.65
C ARG A 168 -13.76 -16.69 -16.03
N SER A 169 -14.30 -15.48 -16.14
CA SER A 169 -15.65 -15.14 -15.68
C SER A 169 -16.69 -15.57 -16.72
N GLN A 170 -17.91 -15.88 -16.27
CA GLN A 170 -19.05 -16.13 -17.16
C GLN A 170 -19.79 -14.85 -17.55
N ILE A 171 -19.38 -13.70 -16.98
CA ILE A 171 -19.97 -12.41 -17.29
C ILE A 171 -19.38 -11.91 -18.61
N SER A 172 -20.22 -11.37 -19.50
CA SER A 172 -19.76 -10.71 -20.72
C SER A 172 -19.14 -9.34 -20.43
N CYS A 173 -18.31 -8.84 -21.33
CA CYS A 173 -17.73 -7.50 -21.26
C CYS A 173 -18.80 -6.42 -21.19
N LEU A 174 -19.88 -6.58 -21.95
CA LEU A 174 -20.98 -5.63 -21.98
C LEU A 174 -21.68 -5.56 -20.62
N GLU A 175 -21.97 -6.71 -20.01
CA GLU A 175 -22.58 -6.78 -18.68
C GLU A 175 -21.65 -6.18 -17.62
N ALA A 176 -20.38 -6.63 -17.58
CA ALA A 176 -19.39 -6.14 -16.63
C ALA A 176 -19.23 -4.60 -16.72
N ARG A 177 -19.21 -4.04 -17.93
CA ARG A 177 -19.08 -2.59 -18.16
C ARG A 177 -20.31 -1.76 -17.77
N ASN A 178 -21.46 -2.40 -17.61
CA ASN A 178 -22.71 -1.75 -17.20
C ASN A 178 -23.04 -1.95 -15.71
N MET A 179 -22.28 -2.78 -15.00
CA MET A 179 -22.42 -3.00 -13.56
C MET A 179 -21.77 -1.85 -12.76
N THR A 180 -22.33 -1.59 -11.57
CA THR A 180 -21.66 -0.76 -10.58
C THR A 180 -20.43 -1.49 -10.00
N GLN A 181 -19.53 -0.76 -9.34
CA GLN A 181 -18.37 -1.36 -8.67
C GLN A 181 -18.78 -2.47 -7.68
N MET A 182 -19.83 -2.22 -6.88
CA MET A 182 -20.37 -3.20 -5.92
C MET A 182 -20.93 -4.43 -6.62
N GLN A 183 -21.69 -4.26 -7.71
CA GLN A 183 -22.22 -5.38 -8.49
C GLN A 183 -21.10 -6.23 -9.11
N LEU A 184 -20.05 -5.60 -9.63
CA LEU A 184 -18.86 -6.29 -10.14
C LEU A 184 -18.19 -7.10 -9.04
N TRP A 185 -17.93 -6.47 -7.90
CA TRP A 185 -17.28 -7.10 -6.75
C TRP A 185 -18.10 -8.29 -6.22
N GLU A 186 -19.41 -8.15 -6.08
CA GLU A 186 -20.29 -9.23 -5.62
C GLU A 186 -20.36 -10.40 -6.61
N ASN A 187 -20.48 -10.12 -7.91
CA ASN A 187 -20.58 -11.17 -8.92
C ASN A 187 -19.26 -11.93 -9.05
N ILE A 188 -18.13 -11.23 -9.21
CA ILE A 188 -16.81 -11.85 -9.32
C ILE A 188 -16.45 -12.59 -8.04
N GLY A 189 -16.71 -12.00 -6.85
CA GLY A 189 -16.50 -12.68 -5.58
C GLY A 189 -17.31 -13.98 -5.47
N ARG A 190 -18.58 -13.97 -5.90
CA ARG A 190 -19.42 -15.16 -5.93
C ARG A 190 -18.92 -16.22 -6.91
N GLU A 191 -18.44 -15.84 -8.09
CA GLU A 191 -17.86 -16.77 -9.05
C GLU A 191 -16.58 -17.42 -8.51
N ILE A 192 -15.68 -16.64 -7.92
CA ILE A 192 -14.45 -17.14 -7.30
C ILE A 192 -14.78 -18.15 -6.20
N MET A 193 -15.70 -17.81 -5.30
CA MET A 193 -16.06 -18.68 -4.17
C MET A 193 -16.78 -19.97 -4.58
N LYS A 194 -17.47 -19.96 -5.73
CA LYS A 194 -18.09 -21.17 -6.31
C LYS A 194 -17.11 -22.01 -7.15
N SER A 195 -15.96 -21.45 -7.51
CA SER A 195 -14.93 -22.14 -8.30
C SER A 195 -14.07 -23.06 -7.44
N SER A 196 -13.19 -23.83 -8.08
CA SER A 196 -12.17 -24.64 -7.39
C SER A 196 -11.14 -23.82 -6.61
N LEU A 197 -11.04 -22.51 -6.87
CA LEU A 197 -10.15 -21.61 -6.13
C LEU A 197 -10.76 -21.16 -4.78
N GLY A 198 -12.09 -21.26 -4.63
CA GLY A 198 -12.85 -20.72 -3.50
C GLY A 198 -12.43 -21.30 -2.16
N SER A 199 -12.08 -20.43 -1.21
CA SER A 199 -11.66 -20.82 0.14
C SER A 199 -11.75 -19.66 1.12
N GLU A 200 -12.28 -19.90 2.32
CA GLU A 200 -12.34 -18.93 3.42
C GLU A 200 -10.95 -18.56 3.98
N ASN A 201 -9.95 -19.42 3.78
CA ASN A 201 -8.57 -19.16 4.17
C ASN A 201 -7.81 -18.36 3.08
N LYS A 202 -8.44 -18.01 1.97
CA LYS A 202 -7.81 -17.25 0.90
C LYS A 202 -8.47 -15.90 0.77
N LYS A 203 -7.64 -14.90 0.49
CA LYS A 203 -8.07 -13.58 0.05
C LYS A 203 -7.64 -13.42 -1.40
N TYR A 204 -8.44 -12.74 -2.20
CA TYR A 204 -8.22 -12.64 -3.64
C TYR A 204 -7.96 -11.18 -3.99
N LEU A 205 -6.94 -10.96 -4.80
CA LEU A 205 -6.66 -9.67 -5.42
C LEU A 205 -6.83 -9.83 -6.92
N ALA A 206 -7.93 -9.33 -7.45
CA ALA A 206 -8.38 -9.58 -8.80
C ALA A 206 -8.31 -8.31 -9.66
N PHE A 207 -7.90 -8.46 -10.91
CA PHE A 207 -7.82 -7.40 -11.90
C PHE A 207 -8.71 -7.71 -13.11
N LEU A 208 -9.69 -6.86 -13.38
CA LEU A 208 -10.68 -7.03 -14.45
C LEU A 208 -10.11 -6.57 -15.80
N SER A 209 -9.89 -7.51 -16.72
CA SER A 209 -9.25 -7.25 -18.01
C SER A 209 -10.03 -6.28 -18.90
N CYS A 210 -11.36 -6.24 -18.76
CA CYS A 210 -12.24 -5.54 -19.69
C CYS A 210 -12.50 -4.07 -19.34
N THR A 211 -11.80 -3.51 -18.35
CA THR A 211 -11.87 -2.07 -18.06
C THR A 211 -11.46 -1.26 -19.29
N LYS A 212 -12.28 -0.29 -19.68
CA LYS A 212 -12.06 0.51 -20.90
C LYS A 212 -12.31 1.99 -20.63
N TYR A 213 -11.27 2.79 -20.81
CA TYR A 213 -11.33 4.25 -20.87
C TYR A 213 -11.69 4.69 -22.30
N TYR A 214 -12.72 5.53 -22.41
CA TYR A 214 -13.24 6.07 -23.67
C TYR A 214 -12.75 7.50 -23.88
N GLY A 215 -11.46 7.62 -24.24
CA GLY A 215 -10.78 8.91 -24.36
C GLY A 215 -11.35 9.83 -25.44
N GLU A 216 -12.10 9.31 -26.42
CA GLU A 216 -12.82 10.14 -27.40
C GLU A 216 -13.94 10.99 -26.78
N LYS A 217 -14.36 10.66 -25.55
CA LYS A 217 -15.34 11.44 -24.78
C LYS A 217 -14.69 12.51 -23.91
N TYR A 218 -13.37 12.46 -23.72
CA TYR A 218 -12.63 13.44 -22.95
C TYR A 218 -12.72 14.80 -23.63
N LYS A 219 -13.05 15.83 -22.85
CA LYS A 219 -13.08 17.22 -23.29
C LYS A 219 -12.32 18.07 -22.29
N GLU A 220 -11.21 18.66 -22.72
CA GLU A 220 -10.43 19.56 -21.89
C GLU A 220 -11.31 20.71 -21.36
N GLY A 221 -11.21 21.00 -20.07
CA GLY A 221 -12.06 22.01 -19.43
C GLY A 221 -13.45 21.53 -19.02
N VAL A 222 -13.87 20.33 -19.45
CA VAL A 222 -15.18 19.72 -19.09
C VAL A 222 -14.99 18.42 -18.31
N THR A 223 -14.06 17.55 -18.72
CA THR A 223 -13.72 16.29 -18.04
C THR A 223 -12.47 16.52 -17.20
N ASN A 224 -12.62 17.07 -16.00
CA ASN A 224 -11.48 17.49 -15.20
C ASN A 224 -11.41 16.82 -13.82
N THR A 225 -12.55 16.38 -13.27
CA THR A 225 -12.57 15.73 -11.97
C THR A 225 -12.32 14.23 -12.10
N HIS A 226 -12.02 13.59 -10.96
CA HIS A 226 -11.93 12.15 -10.89
C HIS A 226 -13.24 11.48 -11.33
N GLU A 227 -14.39 12.00 -10.88
CA GLU A 227 -15.73 11.50 -11.19
C GLU A 227 -16.01 11.57 -12.70
N ASP A 228 -15.66 12.67 -13.36
CA ASP A 228 -15.82 12.82 -14.81
C ASP A 228 -15.04 11.75 -15.57
N LEU A 229 -13.80 11.48 -15.14
CA LEU A 229 -12.93 10.45 -15.72
C LEU A 229 -13.50 9.05 -15.48
N MET A 230 -14.08 8.80 -14.30
CA MET A 230 -14.75 7.52 -13.98
C MET A 230 -16.01 7.32 -14.82
N GLU A 231 -16.80 8.36 -15.11
CA GLU A 231 -18.02 8.25 -15.91
C GLU A 231 -17.71 7.73 -17.34
N ILE A 232 -16.59 8.19 -17.91
CA ILE A 232 -16.10 7.77 -19.23
C ILE A 232 -15.19 6.53 -19.17
N THR A 233 -15.00 5.92 -18.00
CA THR A 233 -14.29 4.64 -17.83
C THR A 233 -15.29 3.52 -17.50
N LYS A 234 -15.52 2.60 -18.43
CA LYS A 234 -16.43 1.47 -18.16
C LYS A 234 -15.70 0.27 -17.58
N GLY A 235 -16.36 -0.44 -16.68
CA GLY A 235 -15.74 -1.52 -15.90
C GLY A 235 -14.62 -1.02 -14.98
N TYR A 236 -14.64 0.27 -14.60
CA TYR A 236 -13.80 0.77 -13.52
C TYR A 236 -14.28 0.16 -12.21
N VAL A 237 -13.33 -0.27 -11.39
CA VAL A 237 -13.57 -0.78 -10.05
C VAL A 237 -12.29 -0.62 -9.24
N ALA A 238 -12.42 -0.17 -8.00
CA ALA A 238 -11.38 -0.17 -6.97
C ALA A 238 -12.13 -0.39 -5.66
N LEU A 239 -12.34 -1.66 -5.31
CA LEU A 239 -13.20 -2.01 -4.17
C LEU A 239 -12.68 -3.25 -3.44
N GLY A 240 -12.52 -3.12 -2.13
CA GLY A 240 -11.98 -4.13 -1.23
C GLY A 240 -12.83 -4.32 0.01
N GLY A 241 -12.89 -5.58 0.45
CA GLY A 241 -13.60 -5.96 1.67
C GLY A 241 -13.71 -7.46 1.77
N GLY A 242 -13.98 -7.97 2.98
CA GLY A 242 -14.13 -9.40 3.22
C GLY A 242 -12.97 -10.24 2.67
N GLY A 243 -13.23 -11.00 1.59
CA GLY A 243 -12.26 -11.86 0.94
C GLY A 243 -11.70 -11.37 -0.40
N LEU A 244 -12.15 -10.23 -0.94
CA LEU A 244 -11.82 -9.79 -2.31
C LEU A 244 -11.45 -8.30 -2.35
N ALA A 245 -10.34 -8.01 -3.02
CA ALA A 245 -10.04 -6.69 -3.58
C ALA A 245 -10.08 -6.78 -5.10
N LEU A 246 -10.92 -5.98 -5.75
CA LEU A 246 -11.16 -6.00 -7.19
C LEU A 246 -10.77 -4.67 -7.82
N PHE A 247 -10.00 -4.74 -8.91
CA PHE A 247 -9.44 -3.58 -9.60
C PHE A 247 -9.69 -3.60 -11.10
N GLY A 248 -9.91 -2.43 -11.68
CA GLY A 248 -9.86 -2.24 -13.12
C GLY A 248 -8.43 -2.12 -13.65
N THR A 249 -8.22 -2.45 -14.92
CA THR A 249 -6.87 -2.49 -15.52
C THR A 249 -6.53 -1.25 -16.37
N ALA A 250 -7.32 -0.18 -16.29
CA ALA A 250 -7.18 1.01 -17.16
C ALA A 250 -5.78 1.65 -17.11
N CYS A 251 -5.11 1.57 -15.96
CA CYS A 251 -3.79 2.16 -15.74
C CYS A 251 -2.67 1.11 -15.60
N LEU A 252 -2.97 -0.18 -15.79
CA LEU A 252 -2.00 -1.28 -15.61
C LEU A 252 -0.79 -1.14 -16.55
N TYR A 253 -0.97 -0.49 -17.71
CA TYR A 253 0.10 -0.19 -18.67
C TYR A 253 1.22 0.70 -18.09
N THR A 254 0.95 1.45 -17.03
CA THR A 254 1.93 2.30 -16.35
C THR A 254 2.85 1.48 -15.42
N TRP A 255 2.41 0.30 -14.98
CA TRP A 255 3.14 -0.54 -14.03
C TRP A 255 4.34 -1.22 -14.70
N PRO A 256 5.45 -1.46 -13.99
CA PRO A 256 6.61 -2.18 -14.53
C PRO A 256 6.28 -3.65 -14.81
N GLU A 257 6.76 -4.18 -15.95
CA GLU A 257 6.69 -5.62 -16.25
C GLU A 257 7.87 -6.38 -15.60
N TYR A 258 9.01 -5.70 -15.46
CA TYR A 258 10.26 -6.27 -14.92
C TYR A 258 10.82 -5.46 -13.74
N PHE A 259 11.61 -6.11 -12.89
CA PHE A 259 12.14 -5.50 -11.67
C PHE A 259 13.02 -4.27 -11.95
N GLU A 260 13.81 -4.30 -13.03
CA GLU A 260 14.72 -3.24 -13.41
C GLU A 260 14.00 -1.95 -13.84
N GLU A 261 12.72 -2.06 -14.20
CA GLU A 261 11.90 -0.93 -14.65
C GLU A 261 11.27 -0.14 -13.49
N ILE A 262 11.25 -0.68 -12.27
CA ILE A 262 10.45 -0.12 -11.16
C ILE A 262 10.75 1.35 -10.90
N ILE A 263 12.03 1.69 -10.71
CA ILE A 263 12.44 3.07 -10.41
C ILE A 263 12.16 3.97 -11.62
N LEU A 264 12.47 3.50 -12.83
CA LEU A 264 12.20 4.25 -14.06
C LEU A 264 10.71 4.56 -14.24
N ARG A 265 9.82 3.61 -13.92
CA ARG A 265 8.37 3.80 -14.01
C ARG A 265 7.85 4.76 -12.96
N PHE A 266 8.33 4.69 -11.71
CA PHE A 266 7.94 5.67 -10.68
C PHE A 266 8.42 7.09 -11.02
N GLU A 267 9.59 7.22 -11.63
CA GLU A 267 10.19 8.51 -12.01
C GLU A 267 9.78 8.98 -13.42
N ASP A 268 8.83 8.29 -14.08
CA ASP A 268 8.34 8.67 -15.39
C ASP A 268 7.47 9.94 -15.33
N ASN A 269 8.07 11.06 -15.77
CA ASN A 269 7.44 12.37 -15.79
C ASN A 269 6.70 12.68 -17.10
N ASN A 270 6.59 11.73 -18.03
CA ASN A 270 5.77 11.92 -19.23
C ASN A 270 4.31 12.08 -18.84
N LEU A 271 3.61 12.99 -19.52
CA LEU A 271 2.20 13.26 -19.25
C LEU A 271 1.32 12.13 -19.77
N VAL A 272 0.25 11.82 -19.02
CA VAL A 272 -0.81 10.95 -19.50
C VAL A 272 -1.56 11.65 -20.62
N ASP A 273 -1.63 11.02 -21.80
CA ASP A 273 -2.51 11.49 -22.86
C ASP A 273 -3.97 11.14 -22.52
N ARG A 274 -4.65 12.09 -21.86
CA ARG A 274 -6.06 11.96 -21.43
C ARG A 274 -7.05 11.79 -22.57
N THR A 275 -6.65 12.05 -23.82
CA THR A 275 -7.49 11.76 -25.00
C THR A 275 -7.48 10.27 -25.37
N GLN A 276 -6.58 9.47 -24.78
CA GLN A 276 -6.40 8.06 -25.08
C GLN A 276 -6.45 7.15 -23.84
N PHE A 277 -5.96 7.62 -22.70
CA PHE A 277 -5.77 6.82 -21.48
C PHE A 277 -6.29 7.53 -20.23
N LEU A 278 -6.68 6.72 -19.25
CA LEU A 278 -7.12 7.20 -17.95
C LEU A 278 -5.94 7.81 -17.17
N ASP A 279 -6.15 9.01 -16.65
CA ASP A 279 -5.24 9.68 -15.72
C ASP A 279 -5.74 9.50 -14.28
N ASP A 280 -5.32 8.42 -13.64
CA ASP A 280 -5.59 8.14 -12.23
C ASP A 280 -4.36 8.42 -11.36
N SER A 281 -3.79 9.62 -11.53
CA SER A 281 -2.54 10.06 -10.88
C SER A 281 -2.74 10.95 -9.66
N CYS A 282 -3.98 11.09 -9.18
CA CYS A 282 -4.35 12.10 -8.18
C CYS A 282 -3.91 13.51 -8.62
N TYR A 283 -4.31 13.91 -9.84
CA TYR A 283 -4.08 15.23 -10.43
C TYR A 283 -2.62 15.62 -10.71
N ARG A 284 -1.66 14.69 -10.60
CA ARG A 284 -0.25 14.94 -10.91
C ARG A 284 0.04 14.89 -12.42
N GLY A 285 -0.77 14.17 -13.18
CA GLY A 285 -0.78 14.15 -14.64
C GLY A 285 0.30 13.29 -15.30
N THR A 286 1.19 12.65 -14.55
CA THR A 286 2.30 11.86 -15.10
C THR A 286 2.07 10.35 -15.03
N LEU A 287 2.73 9.60 -15.92
CA LEU A 287 2.69 8.13 -15.94
C LEU A 287 3.17 7.53 -14.62
N GLY A 288 4.27 8.05 -14.05
CA GLY A 288 4.80 7.56 -12.77
C GLY A 288 3.91 7.88 -11.58
N ALA A 289 3.22 9.02 -11.60
CA ALA A 289 2.21 9.33 -10.59
C ALA A 289 0.96 8.44 -10.71
N CYS A 290 0.55 8.10 -11.94
CA CYS A 290 -0.52 7.16 -12.21
C CYS A 290 -0.17 5.75 -11.70
N PHE A 291 1.06 5.29 -11.93
CA PHE A 291 1.56 4.05 -11.33
C PHE A 291 1.54 4.12 -9.79
N SER A 292 2.01 5.21 -9.20
CA SER A 292 2.01 5.38 -7.74
C SER A 292 0.61 5.33 -7.13
N THR A 293 -0.32 6.16 -7.62
CA THR A 293 -1.69 6.21 -7.08
C THR A 293 -2.37 4.85 -7.21
N THR A 294 -2.28 4.21 -8.38
CA THR A 294 -2.97 2.94 -8.62
C THR A 294 -2.36 1.78 -7.83
N LEU A 295 -1.04 1.71 -7.67
CA LEU A 295 -0.41 0.74 -6.76
C LEU A 295 -0.81 0.98 -5.30
N GLY A 296 -0.88 2.25 -4.89
CA GLY A 296 -1.31 2.65 -3.55
C GLY A 296 -2.77 2.28 -3.27
N SER A 297 -3.66 2.55 -4.22
CA SER A 297 -5.07 2.16 -4.16
C SER A 297 -5.22 0.63 -4.04
N VAL A 298 -4.39 -0.14 -4.78
CA VAL A 298 -4.33 -1.60 -4.62
C VAL A 298 -3.98 -2.03 -3.20
N LEU A 299 -3.03 -1.36 -2.55
CA LEU A 299 -2.71 -1.63 -1.15
C LEU A 299 -3.87 -1.30 -0.21
N HIS A 300 -4.55 -0.17 -0.44
CA HIS A 300 -5.67 0.31 0.36
C HIS A 300 -6.83 -0.70 0.38
N GLU A 301 -7.30 -1.13 -0.80
CA GLU A 301 -8.39 -2.10 -0.88
C GLU A 301 -7.97 -3.49 -0.40
N LEU A 302 -6.71 -3.89 -0.66
CA LEU A 302 -6.17 -5.13 -0.11
C LEU A 302 -6.17 -5.08 1.42
N PHE A 303 -5.86 -3.94 2.02
CA PHE A 303 -5.91 -3.73 3.46
C PHE A 303 -7.33 -3.75 4.04
N HIS A 304 -8.34 -3.32 3.30
CA HIS A 304 -9.75 -3.58 3.67
C HIS A 304 -10.06 -5.08 3.75
N THR A 305 -9.45 -5.91 2.89
CA THR A 305 -9.58 -7.38 3.04
C THR A 305 -8.93 -7.90 4.32
N PHE A 306 -7.99 -7.16 4.94
CA PHE A 306 -7.43 -7.47 6.26
C PHE A 306 -8.12 -6.71 7.40
N ASP A 307 -9.40 -6.36 7.19
CA ASP A 307 -10.30 -5.75 8.16
C ASP A 307 -9.90 -4.35 8.63
N LEU A 308 -8.97 -3.67 7.93
CA LEU A 308 -8.67 -2.27 8.20
C LEU A 308 -9.86 -1.38 7.79
N GLY A 309 -10.22 -0.44 8.66
CA GLY A 309 -11.16 0.64 8.34
C GLY A 309 -10.42 1.85 7.77
N HIS A 310 -11.18 2.84 7.27
CA HIS A 310 -10.59 4.09 6.82
C HIS A 310 -9.99 4.88 7.98
N THR A 311 -8.95 5.65 7.69
CA THR A 311 -8.37 6.64 8.62
C THR A 311 -8.36 8.01 7.95
N GLU A 312 -8.32 9.08 8.75
CA GLU A 312 -8.25 10.45 8.21
C GLU A 312 -6.99 10.66 7.36
N GLU A 313 -5.89 10.04 7.74
CA GLU A 313 -4.57 10.23 7.14
C GLU A 313 -3.88 8.88 6.86
N GLY A 314 -2.82 8.91 6.07
CA GLY A 314 -1.99 7.73 5.79
C GLY A 314 -2.58 6.78 4.73
N ILE A 315 -2.09 5.55 4.64
CA ILE A 315 -2.45 4.58 3.60
C ILE A 315 -3.95 4.25 3.59
N MET A 316 -4.60 4.20 4.77
CA MET A 316 -6.05 4.00 4.87
C MET A 316 -6.86 5.31 4.76
N GLY A 317 -6.20 6.43 4.49
CA GLY A 317 -6.77 7.70 3.99
C GLY A 317 -6.26 7.95 2.57
N ARG A 318 -5.82 9.18 2.24
CA ARG A 318 -5.23 9.52 0.91
C ARG A 318 -3.70 9.39 0.82
N GLY A 319 -3.02 8.97 1.89
CA GLY A 319 -1.57 8.82 1.92
C GLY A 319 -1.02 7.74 0.97
N PHE A 320 -1.87 6.84 0.46
CA PHE A 320 -1.47 5.82 -0.51
C PHE A 320 -1.02 6.41 -1.85
N ASP A 321 -1.47 7.62 -2.20
CA ASP A 321 -1.05 8.32 -3.43
C ASP A 321 0.47 8.50 -3.52
N ASN A 322 1.13 8.55 -2.37
CA ASN A 322 2.57 8.78 -2.24
C ASN A 322 3.40 7.50 -2.10
N ILE A 323 2.83 6.30 -2.36
CA ILE A 323 3.52 5.01 -2.17
C ILE A 323 4.89 4.93 -2.87
N TYR A 324 5.08 5.64 -4.00
CA TYR A 324 6.37 5.73 -4.68
C TYR A 324 7.52 6.15 -3.77
N LYS A 325 7.28 7.01 -2.76
CA LYS A 325 8.29 7.50 -1.82
C LYS A 325 8.94 6.39 -0.98
N VAL A 326 8.25 5.25 -0.82
CA VAL A 326 8.84 4.06 -0.19
C VAL A 326 10.03 3.58 -1.03
N PHE A 327 9.92 3.61 -2.35
CA PHE A 327 10.87 2.97 -3.28
C PHE A 327 11.91 3.95 -3.85
N THR A 328 11.49 5.17 -4.19
CA THR A 328 12.35 6.17 -4.84
C THR A 328 13.30 6.84 -3.85
N ASN A 329 14.26 7.56 -4.42
CA ASN A 329 15.21 8.35 -3.64
C ASN A 329 14.53 9.33 -2.68
N PHE A 330 15.27 9.72 -1.64
CA PHE A 330 14.79 10.69 -0.66
C PHE A 330 14.43 12.00 -1.35
N ASP A 331 13.34 12.64 -0.93
CA ASP A 331 13.03 14.00 -1.38
C ASP A 331 14.18 14.94 -0.96
N VAL A 332 14.63 15.79 -1.89
CA VAL A 332 15.59 16.86 -1.58
C VAL A 332 14.81 17.94 -0.80
N PRO A 333 15.24 18.35 0.41
CA PRO A 333 14.62 19.48 1.09
C PRO A 333 14.74 20.71 0.20
N ASN A 334 13.60 21.31 -0.16
CA ASN A 334 13.53 22.47 -1.06
C ASN A 334 14.51 23.58 -0.63
N GLN A 335 15.66 23.67 -1.30
CA GLN A 335 16.39 24.92 -1.45
C GLN A 335 15.78 25.61 -2.67
N THR A 336 14.89 26.59 -2.43
CA THR A 336 14.45 27.61 -3.41
C THR A 336 14.20 27.08 -4.83
N ILE A 337 13.10 26.36 -5.02
CA ILE A 337 12.45 26.24 -6.34
C ILE A 337 11.20 27.13 -6.30
N GLU A 338 11.39 28.44 -6.25
CA GLU A 338 10.29 29.42 -6.35
C GLU A 338 9.88 29.69 -7.81
N ALA A 339 10.60 29.21 -8.83
CA ALA A 339 10.29 29.54 -10.22
C ALA A 339 9.48 28.48 -11.00
N GLY A 340 9.25 27.29 -10.44
CA GLY A 340 8.55 26.18 -11.12
C GLY A 340 7.32 25.64 -10.40
N PHE A 341 7.17 25.93 -9.11
CA PHE A 341 6.03 25.49 -8.29
C PHE A 341 4.89 26.51 -8.23
N GLU A 342 5.11 27.78 -8.60
CA GLU A 342 4.06 28.80 -8.59
C GLU A 342 2.96 28.52 -9.63
N THR A 343 3.32 27.96 -10.79
CA THR A 343 2.33 27.52 -11.80
C THR A 343 1.55 26.28 -11.38
N GLN A 344 2.11 25.40 -10.53
CA GLN A 344 1.41 24.24 -9.97
C GLN A 344 0.51 24.61 -8.78
N ARG A 345 0.94 25.52 -7.90
CA ARG A 345 0.09 26.04 -6.81
C ARG A 345 -1.05 26.91 -7.32
N ALA A 346 -0.84 27.73 -8.35
CA ALA A 346 -1.90 28.53 -8.93
C ALA A 346 -3.04 27.68 -9.56
N PHE A 347 -2.76 26.42 -9.91
CA PHE A 347 -3.77 25.43 -10.32
C PHE A 347 -4.43 24.73 -9.12
N GLN A 348 -3.68 24.41 -8.06
CA GLN A 348 -4.22 23.82 -6.83
C GLN A 348 -5.11 24.79 -6.02
N ASP A 349 -4.78 26.09 -5.99
CA ASP A 349 -5.51 27.11 -5.22
C ASP A 349 -6.87 27.51 -5.85
N LYS A 350 -7.20 26.97 -7.03
CA LYS A 350 -8.42 27.31 -7.78
C LYS A 350 -9.38 26.13 -8.02
N ILE A 351 -9.11 24.96 -7.47
CA ILE A 351 -9.88 23.75 -7.78
C ILE A 351 -10.45 23.17 -6.49
N GLU A 352 -11.78 23.30 -6.35
CA GLU A 352 -12.56 22.63 -5.31
C GLU A 352 -12.45 21.11 -5.52
N PHE A 353 -11.93 20.42 -4.50
CA PHE A 353 -12.02 18.97 -4.39
C PHE A 353 -13.48 18.57 -4.20
N LYS A 354 -14.06 17.90 -5.19
CA LYS A 354 -15.34 17.20 -5.09
C LYS A 354 -15.17 15.70 -5.36
N GLU A 355 -14.35 15.02 -4.56
CA GLU A 355 -14.72 13.65 -4.25
C GLU A 355 -15.93 13.76 -3.30
N GLU A 356 -17.14 13.63 -3.86
CA GLU A 356 -18.36 13.54 -3.06
C GLU A 356 -18.30 12.25 -2.22
N PHE A 357 -17.79 12.39 -1.01
CA PHE A 357 -18.67 12.07 0.09
C PHE A 357 -19.04 13.37 0.81
N GLU A 358 -20.03 14.09 0.31
CA GLU A 358 -20.55 15.26 1.00
C GLU A 358 -21.71 14.90 1.94
N PRO A 359 -21.87 15.61 3.09
CA PRO A 359 -21.23 16.91 3.39
C PRO A 359 -20.43 16.93 4.70
N ASP A 360 -19.31 17.64 4.70
CA ASP A 360 -19.19 18.86 5.51
C ASP A 360 -18.02 19.73 5.03
N SER A 361 -18.32 21.03 4.86
CA SER A 361 -17.46 22.02 4.21
C SER A 361 -16.15 22.27 4.96
N LEU A 362 -15.09 22.54 4.18
CA LEU A 362 -13.75 22.98 4.60
C LEU A 362 -13.72 24.08 5.69
N LEU A 363 -14.80 24.86 5.81
CA LEU A 363 -14.96 25.93 6.80
C LEU A 363 -15.18 25.43 8.24
N GLU A 364 -15.68 24.21 8.44
CA GLU A 364 -15.80 23.63 9.80
C GLU A 364 -14.48 23.04 10.30
N ARG A 365 -13.66 22.49 9.39
CA ARG A 365 -12.34 21.91 9.72
C ARG A 365 -11.37 22.96 10.29
N LEU A 366 -11.42 24.20 9.78
CA LEU A 366 -10.58 25.31 10.27
C LEU A 366 -10.95 25.82 11.67
N LYS A 367 -12.15 25.50 12.19
CA LYS A 367 -12.57 25.93 13.53
C LYS A 367 -12.15 24.98 14.65
N ASN A 368 -11.76 23.74 14.33
CA ASN A 368 -11.49 22.68 15.31
C ASN A 368 -10.00 22.50 15.69
N GLU A 369 -9.09 23.36 15.22
CA GLU A 369 -7.65 23.28 15.53
C GLU A 369 -7.29 23.54 17.01
N ASN A 370 -8.25 23.84 17.89
CA ASN A 370 -7.98 24.16 19.30
C ASN A 370 -8.23 23.02 20.31
N LYS A 371 -8.28 21.75 19.90
CA LYS A 371 -8.28 20.62 20.85
C LYS A 371 -6.90 19.93 20.90
N LYS A 372 -6.29 19.97 22.10
CA LYS A 372 -5.01 19.36 22.47
C LYS A 372 -4.83 17.95 21.87
N LYS A 373 -3.86 17.81 20.97
CA LYS A 373 -3.36 16.51 20.48
C LYS A 373 -2.53 15.85 21.60
N GLU A 374 -2.97 14.69 22.08
CA GLU A 374 -2.11 13.78 22.84
C GLU A 374 -1.09 13.15 21.88
N PHE A 375 0.19 13.28 22.21
CA PHE A 375 1.28 12.80 21.37
C PHE A 375 1.49 11.30 21.57
N THR A 376 1.16 10.50 20.56
CA THR A 376 1.63 9.10 20.49
C THR A 376 3.08 9.13 20.00
N VAL A 377 4.02 8.80 20.89
CA VAL A 377 5.46 8.75 20.56
C VAL A 377 5.71 7.57 19.62
N ILE A 378 5.73 7.82 18.32
CA ILE A 378 6.29 6.91 17.33
C ILE A 378 7.80 6.85 17.60
N LYS A 379 8.36 5.63 17.73
CA LYS A 379 9.82 5.46 17.78
C LYS A 379 10.40 6.08 16.51
N LYS A 380 11.18 7.15 16.69
CA LYS A 380 11.78 7.96 15.63
C LYS A 380 12.80 7.14 14.83
N PHE A 381 12.35 6.38 13.83
CA PHE A 381 13.20 6.02 12.70
C PHE A 381 13.27 7.26 11.81
N GLU A 382 14.48 7.71 11.47
CA GLU A 382 14.74 9.00 10.80
C GLU A 382 14.38 9.01 9.29
N GLU A 383 13.20 8.52 8.93
CA GLU A 383 12.59 8.71 7.62
C GLU A 383 11.07 8.74 7.83
N ILE A 384 10.46 9.91 7.64
CA ILE A 384 9.03 10.01 7.37
C ILE A 384 8.99 10.21 5.86
N ASP A 385 8.95 9.12 5.11
CA ASP A 385 8.23 9.23 3.84
C ASP A 385 6.77 9.57 4.22
N ASP A 386 6.06 10.36 3.43
CA ASP A 386 4.68 10.78 3.78
C ASP A 386 3.67 9.61 3.70
N THR A 387 4.15 8.36 3.60
CA THR A 387 3.33 7.15 3.53
C THR A 387 3.27 6.51 4.92
N VAL A 388 2.32 6.97 5.72
CA VAL A 388 2.14 6.50 7.10
C VAL A 388 1.06 5.43 7.18
N LEU A 389 1.27 4.41 8.01
CA LEU A 389 0.19 3.51 8.44
C LEU A 389 -0.23 3.89 9.87
N GLY A 390 -1.54 4.07 10.10
CA GLY A 390 -2.08 4.37 11.43
C GLY A 390 -1.65 3.32 12.46
N ARG A 391 -1.43 3.72 13.73
CA ARG A 391 -0.92 2.80 14.76
C ARG A 391 -1.84 1.60 14.98
N SER A 392 -3.16 1.83 15.08
CA SER A 392 -4.13 0.75 15.24
C SER A 392 -4.10 -0.19 14.03
N CYS A 393 -4.10 0.35 12.81
CA CYS A 393 -3.96 -0.43 11.57
C CYS A 393 -2.70 -1.31 11.55
N ALA A 394 -1.54 -0.77 11.94
CA ALA A 394 -0.30 -1.53 11.99
C ALA A 394 -0.35 -2.68 12.99
N VAL A 395 -0.98 -2.46 14.15
CA VAL A 395 -1.18 -3.52 15.14
C VAL A 395 -2.19 -4.56 14.66
N ILE A 396 -3.27 -4.14 13.99
CA ILE A 396 -4.23 -5.07 13.36
C ILE A 396 -3.48 -5.99 12.41
N LEU A 397 -2.77 -5.45 11.42
CA LEU A 397 -2.00 -6.26 10.48
C LEU A 397 -0.97 -7.16 11.17
N CYS A 398 -0.33 -6.69 12.25
CA CYS A 398 0.65 -7.49 12.97
C CYS A 398 0.03 -8.74 13.62
N TYR A 399 -1.18 -8.68 14.17
CA TYR A 399 -1.82 -9.83 14.82
C TYR A 399 -2.81 -10.56 13.91
N HIS A 400 -3.12 -10.00 12.73
CA HIS A 400 -4.00 -10.58 11.74
C HIS A 400 -3.49 -11.94 11.25
N ARG A 401 -4.41 -12.90 11.08
CA ARG A 401 -4.07 -14.30 10.73
C ARG A 401 -3.25 -14.42 9.44
N TRP A 402 -3.53 -13.59 8.44
CA TRP A 402 -2.82 -13.60 7.15
C TRP A 402 -1.37 -13.10 7.21
N PHE A 403 -0.96 -12.46 8.30
CA PHE A 403 0.42 -12.02 8.55
C PHE A 403 1.16 -12.96 9.52
N ASN A 404 0.52 -14.07 9.91
CA ASN A 404 1.00 -15.01 10.91
C ASN A 404 0.91 -16.45 10.42
N GLN A 405 1.77 -17.30 10.97
CA GLN A 405 1.64 -18.75 10.83
C GLN A 405 0.65 -19.28 11.89
N THR A 406 -0.61 -18.84 11.84
CA THR A 406 -1.64 -19.34 12.74
C THR A 406 -2.21 -20.65 12.22
N VAL A 407 -2.18 -21.69 13.04
CA VAL A 407 -2.90 -22.94 12.76
C VAL A 407 -4.41 -22.65 12.87
N SER A 408 -5.19 -22.98 11.85
CA SER A 408 -6.64 -22.71 11.74
C SER A 408 -7.53 -23.16 12.93
N LYS A 409 -6.98 -23.92 13.89
CA LYS A 409 -7.67 -24.42 15.09
C LYS A 409 -7.55 -23.54 16.33
N GLN A 410 -6.73 -22.49 16.32
CA GLN A 410 -6.66 -21.57 17.47
C GLN A 410 -7.85 -20.61 17.44
N SER A 411 -8.76 -20.78 18.40
CA SER A 411 -9.85 -19.86 18.65
C SER A 411 -9.80 -19.37 20.09
N SER A 412 -10.22 -18.14 20.28
CA SER A 412 -10.41 -17.51 21.57
C SER A 412 -11.89 -17.14 21.70
N LEU A 413 -12.38 -17.16 22.93
CA LEU A 413 -13.65 -16.50 23.25
C LEU A 413 -13.41 -14.99 23.32
N LEU A 414 -13.89 -14.28 22.30
CA LEU A 414 -13.92 -12.82 22.18
C LEU A 414 -15.38 -12.37 22.15
N THR A 415 -15.76 -11.49 23.07
CA THR A 415 -17.15 -11.06 23.26
C THR A 415 -17.25 -9.57 23.53
N PHE A 416 -18.34 -8.96 23.06
CA PHE A 416 -18.71 -7.59 23.37
C PHE A 416 -20.10 -7.55 24.04
N ASP A 417 -20.19 -6.83 25.16
CA ASP A 417 -21.45 -6.50 25.82
C ASP A 417 -21.83 -5.05 25.48
N PRO A 418 -22.84 -4.83 24.60
CA PRO A 418 -23.22 -3.50 24.14
C PRO A 418 -23.92 -2.65 25.22
N PHE A 419 -24.44 -3.26 26.29
CA PHE A 419 -25.07 -2.52 27.39
C PHE A 419 -24.01 -1.93 28.31
N ASN A 420 -23.02 -2.74 28.69
CA ASN A 420 -21.93 -2.32 29.58
C ASN A 420 -20.73 -1.74 28.83
N LYS A 421 -20.76 -1.76 27.48
CA LYS A 421 -19.65 -1.40 26.58
C LYS A 421 -18.35 -2.14 26.94
N LEU A 422 -18.49 -3.41 27.32
CA LEU A 422 -17.41 -4.22 27.89
C LEU A 422 -16.97 -5.29 26.90
N ILE A 423 -15.68 -5.30 26.61
CA ILE A 423 -15.01 -6.26 25.74
C ILE A 423 -14.24 -7.24 26.62
N LYS A 424 -14.30 -8.53 26.28
CA LYS A 424 -13.52 -9.60 26.92
C LYS A 424 -12.90 -10.51 25.89
N SER A 425 -11.63 -10.86 26.07
CA SER A 425 -10.93 -11.89 25.29
C SER A 425 -10.18 -12.82 26.22
N THR A 426 -10.26 -14.12 25.94
CA THR A 426 -9.45 -15.15 26.62
C THR A 426 -7.99 -15.17 26.16
N ALA A 427 -7.68 -14.65 24.96
CA ALA A 427 -6.31 -14.55 24.44
C ALA A 427 -5.66 -13.19 24.72
N GLY A 428 -6.45 -12.20 25.14
CA GLY A 428 -6.00 -10.84 25.41
C GLY A 428 -6.14 -9.93 24.19
N VAL A 429 -6.88 -8.84 24.38
CA VAL A 429 -7.19 -7.80 23.39
C VAL A 429 -5.92 -7.07 22.97
N ARG A 430 -5.79 -6.79 21.67
CA ARG A 430 -4.70 -6.03 21.07
C ARG A 430 -5.15 -4.71 20.49
N VAL A 431 -6.32 -4.68 19.86
CA VAL A 431 -6.87 -3.46 19.28
C VAL A 431 -8.36 -3.38 19.57
N VAL A 432 -8.83 -2.18 19.89
CA VAL A 432 -10.24 -1.82 19.89
C VAL A 432 -10.39 -0.55 19.07
N GLU A 433 -11.30 -0.54 18.10
CA GLU A 433 -11.66 0.64 17.33
C GLU A 433 -13.16 0.89 17.41
N ILE A 434 -13.55 2.17 17.44
CA ILE A 434 -14.91 2.61 17.15
C ILE A 434 -14.89 3.23 15.76
N ARG A 435 -15.71 2.70 14.87
CA ARG A 435 -15.80 3.15 13.48
C ARG A 435 -17.18 3.70 13.17
N SER A 436 -17.27 4.65 12.24
CA SER A 436 -18.54 5.09 11.68
C SER A 436 -19.18 3.96 10.87
N VAL A 437 -20.52 3.87 10.84
CA VAL A 437 -21.22 2.81 10.11
C VAL A 437 -21.12 3.01 8.59
N GLU A 438 -21.22 4.26 8.13
CA GLU A 438 -21.32 4.57 6.69
C GLU A 438 -20.03 4.27 5.92
N LYS A 439 -18.88 4.57 6.52
CA LYS A 439 -17.57 4.50 5.84
C LYS A 439 -16.55 3.65 6.58
N GLU A 440 -16.90 3.07 7.71
CA GLU A 440 -15.93 2.43 8.60
C GLU A 440 -14.74 3.33 8.96
N LEU A 441 -14.95 4.65 9.01
CA LEU A 441 -13.92 5.60 9.42
C LEU A 441 -13.61 5.40 10.90
N VAL A 442 -12.35 5.17 11.24
CA VAL A 442 -11.89 5.03 12.62
C VAL A 442 -12.04 6.36 13.35
N LEU A 443 -13.01 6.42 14.27
CA LEU A 443 -13.29 7.59 15.11
C LEU A 443 -12.39 7.59 16.36
N HIS A 444 -12.23 6.41 16.96
CA HIS A 444 -11.41 6.20 18.16
C HIS A 444 -10.72 4.86 18.11
N SER A 445 -9.51 4.77 18.67
CA SER A 445 -8.78 3.52 18.77
C SER A 445 -8.00 3.39 20.08
N TRP A 446 -7.86 2.16 20.55
CA TRP A 446 -7.00 1.77 21.66
C TRP A 446 -6.16 0.58 21.27
N VAL A 447 -4.88 0.63 21.63
CA VAL A 447 -3.88 -0.37 21.25
C VAL A 447 -3.20 -0.92 22.50
N PHE A 448 -3.07 -2.24 22.57
CA PHE A 448 -2.56 -3.00 23.70
C PHE A 448 -1.50 -4.04 23.24
N ASP A 449 -0.44 -3.57 22.61
CA ASP A 449 0.65 -4.38 22.05
C ASP A 449 1.81 -4.62 23.03
N GLY A 450 1.64 -4.21 24.29
CA GLY A 450 2.61 -4.45 25.37
C GLY A 450 2.74 -5.93 25.78
N ARG A 451 3.75 -6.20 26.62
CA ARG A 451 4.00 -7.54 27.18
C ARG A 451 2.90 -8.02 28.14
N ILE A 452 2.22 -7.08 28.81
CA ILE A 452 1.13 -7.38 29.74
C ILE A 452 -0.17 -7.44 28.95
N LEU A 453 -0.78 -8.63 28.88
CA LEU A 453 -2.02 -8.86 28.17
C LEU A 453 -3.21 -8.16 28.85
N LYS A 454 -4.14 -7.65 28.04
CA LYS A 454 -5.39 -7.04 28.47
C LYS A 454 -6.55 -7.96 28.14
N PHE A 455 -7.06 -8.69 29.13
CA PHE A 455 -8.15 -9.66 28.94
C PHE A 455 -9.55 -9.02 28.89
N SER A 456 -9.67 -7.76 29.32
CA SER A 456 -10.91 -7.00 29.24
C SER A 456 -10.64 -5.52 29.05
N PHE A 457 -11.53 -4.84 28.34
CA PHE A 457 -11.51 -3.40 28.14
C PHE A 457 -12.93 -2.85 28.14
N GLN A 458 -13.17 -1.77 28.87
CA GLN A 458 -14.46 -1.08 28.85
C GLN A 458 -14.29 0.23 28.08
N ILE A 459 -15.14 0.44 27.06
CA ILE A 459 -15.10 1.66 26.26
C ILE A 459 -15.55 2.84 27.15
N PRO A 460 -14.77 3.93 27.24
CA PRO A 460 -15.16 5.09 28.04
C PRO A 460 -16.45 5.74 27.52
N GLN A 461 -17.46 5.94 28.39
CA GLN A 461 -18.76 6.50 28.01
C GLN A 461 -18.67 7.94 27.47
N ASP A 462 -17.71 8.72 27.95
CA ASP A 462 -17.58 10.13 27.56
C ASP A 462 -17.18 10.28 26.09
N ILE A 463 -16.50 9.28 25.53
CA ILE A 463 -16.09 9.22 24.13
C ILE A 463 -17.31 8.94 23.24
N LEU A 464 -18.18 8.03 23.67
CA LEU A 464 -19.43 7.70 22.98
C LEU A 464 -20.39 8.90 22.94
N LYS A 465 -20.53 9.66 24.03
CA LYS A 465 -21.36 10.89 24.02
C LYS A 465 -20.85 11.97 23.07
N GLY A 466 -19.57 11.93 22.70
CA GLY A 466 -18.96 12.88 21.78
C GLY A 466 -19.15 12.54 20.30
N THR A 467 -19.64 11.34 19.97
CA THR A 467 -19.91 10.96 18.58
C THR A 467 -21.28 11.45 18.14
N ASN A 468 -21.35 12.14 17.00
CA ASN A 468 -22.61 12.67 16.44
C ASN A 468 -23.51 11.58 15.81
N SER A 469 -23.12 10.30 15.91
CA SER A 469 -23.80 9.17 15.28
C SER A 469 -24.68 8.40 16.27
N SER A 470 -25.85 7.96 15.81
CA SER A 470 -26.80 7.14 16.60
C SER A 470 -26.34 5.69 16.77
N SER A 471 -25.54 5.19 15.83
CA SER A 471 -24.88 3.88 15.91
C SER A 471 -23.42 3.96 15.46
N CYS A 472 -22.62 3.00 15.92
CA CYS A 472 -21.21 2.85 15.60
C CYS A 472 -20.87 1.36 15.44
N ILE A 473 -19.76 1.06 14.78
CA ILE A 473 -19.17 -0.28 14.72
C ILE A 473 -18.08 -0.37 15.78
N VAL A 474 -18.13 -1.38 16.64
CA VAL A 474 -16.97 -1.79 17.43
C VAL A 474 -16.19 -2.84 16.64
N PHE A 475 -14.90 -2.59 16.45
CA PHE A 475 -13.96 -3.56 15.92
C PHE A 475 -12.97 -3.93 17.03
N VAL A 476 -12.74 -5.23 17.23
CA VAL A 476 -11.80 -5.75 18.21
C VAL A 476 -10.97 -6.86 17.60
N GLU A 477 -9.66 -6.80 17.82
CA GLU A 477 -8.76 -7.91 17.52
C GLU A 477 -7.98 -8.31 18.78
N ASP A 478 -7.77 -9.61 18.95
CA ASP A 478 -6.96 -10.17 20.03
C ASP A 478 -5.61 -10.77 19.58
N THR A 479 -4.87 -11.31 20.54
CA THR A 479 -3.48 -11.76 20.34
C THR A 479 -3.31 -12.89 19.34
N ILE A 480 -4.36 -13.66 19.04
CA ILE A 480 -4.30 -14.77 18.07
C ILE A 480 -5.01 -14.42 16.75
N GLY A 481 -5.38 -13.15 16.55
CA GLY A 481 -6.06 -12.69 15.35
C GLY A 481 -7.52 -13.14 15.28
N CYS A 482 -8.20 -13.34 16.42
CA CYS A 482 -9.66 -13.40 16.42
C CYS A 482 -10.21 -11.98 16.35
N ILE A 483 -11.19 -11.79 15.47
CA ILE A 483 -11.81 -10.50 15.19
C ILE A 483 -13.28 -10.55 15.62
N LEU A 484 -13.72 -9.49 16.29
CA LEU A 484 -15.13 -9.18 16.55
C LEU A 484 -15.44 -7.84 15.89
N LYS A 485 -16.51 -7.80 15.09
CA LYS A 485 -16.98 -6.60 14.41
C LYS A 485 -18.50 -6.54 14.50
N GLU A 486 -19.02 -5.62 15.30
CA GLU A 486 -20.45 -5.53 15.61
C GLU A 486 -20.93 -4.08 15.60
N GLU A 487 -22.12 -3.84 15.05
CA GLU A 487 -22.78 -2.54 15.16
C GLU A 487 -23.52 -2.44 16.51
N PHE A 488 -23.45 -1.27 17.15
CA PHE A 488 -24.14 -1.00 18.41
C PHE A 488 -24.63 0.45 18.49
N SER A 489 -25.72 0.66 19.23
CA SER A 489 -26.23 2.00 19.54
C SER A 489 -25.40 2.67 20.62
N VAL A 490 -25.00 3.91 20.35
CA VAL A 490 -24.09 4.71 21.17
C VAL A 490 -24.73 5.12 22.49
#